data_AF-A0A948XZF0-F1
#
_entry.id   AF-A0A948XZF0-F1
#
_cell.length_a   1.000
_cell.length_b   1.000
_cell.length_c   1.000
_cell.angle_alpha   90.00
_cell.angle_beta   90.00
_cell.angle_gamma   90.00
#
_symmetry.space_group_name_H-M   'P 1'
#
loop_
_entity.id
_entity.type
_entity.pdbx_description
1 polymer ?
#
loop_
_entity_poly.entity_id
_entity_poly.type
_entity_poly.pdbx_seq_one_letter_code
_entity_poly.pdbx_strand_id
1 'polypeptide(L)'
;MTKIIKINAQEKGGALLLSIMLILSIGLIVGSGLSFSAFNSLISARDKIKSIESYYAAESGLEDSLLRLKEGMLFPSPNSLSVENNSTVVEISDLIGGSQTITSRGNADGRIRKLSVAYLVTTDDVSFFYGAQVGEGGMIMGNNSRVEGNVFSNGSILPLGGGVSEITDTVTIAINGNQIDSVNVGGDLYTHSCQDPDITGVLHYVSGGSIVNCDYGSSEDMGPNEIEAKDLPIPQEQIDNWKNDGTAGGTLSGDYLLDGGADSLGPIRITGNMIIDNKSTLNVTGLIYVEGNIIVRNKATIKLDEQFGSTSGIIISNGKITVGNSANLQGSGQEGSFIMLLSTNESLDIASPAVDVSNNAQGAIFYASQGLIHLHNNILIREATAYQIALDNNAVISYETGLENVNFTSGPGGSRRAENWREVE
;
A
#
# COMPACT_ATOMS: atom_id res chain seq x y z
N MET A 1 99.53 -63.78 6.21
CA MET A 1 99.79 -62.43 5.65
C MET A 1 98.44 -61.73 5.55
N THR A 2 98.05 -60.93 6.55
CA THR A 2 96.69 -60.35 6.63
C THR A 2 96.83 -58.83 6.66
N LYS A 3 96.47 -58.21 5.54
CA LYS A 3 96.64 -56.78 5.26
C LYS A 3 95.49 -56.03 5.94
N ILE A 4 95.80 -55.29 7.00
CA ILE A 4 94.84 -54.43 7.70
C ILE A 4 94.49 -53.26 6.77
N ILE A 5 93.24 -53.25 6.31
CA ILE A 5 92.64 -52.13 5.56
C ILE A 5 92.44 -50.99 6.56
N LYS A 6 93.25 -49.93 6.45
CA LYS A 6 93.04 -48.68 7.17
C LYS A 6 91.78 -48.02 6.62
N ILE A 7 90.70 -48.01 7.40
CA ILE A 7 89.54 -47.16 7.16
C ILE A 7 89.96 -45.73 7.50
N ASN A 8 89.83 -44.84 6.51
CA ASN A 8 90.36 -43.49 6.52
C ASN A 8 89.63 -42.61 7.55
N ALA A 9 90.37 -42.02 8.49
CA ALA A 9 89.85 -41.14 9.54
C ALA A 9 89.48 -39.72 9.03
N GLN A 10 89.49 -39.50 7.71
CA GLN A 10 89.19 -38.20 7.08
C GLN A 10 87.69 -37.90 6.89
N GLU A 11 86.77 -38.85 7.11
CA GLU A 11 85.34 -38.64 6.83
C GLU A 11 84.51 -38.10 8.02
N LYS A 12 85.04 -38.16 9.26
CA LYS A 12 84.29 -37.72 10.45
C LYS A 12 84.10 -36.20 10.53
N GLY A 13 85.05 -35.42 10.02
CA GLY A 13 84.94 -33.96 9.94
C GLY A 13 83.97 -33.49 8.85
N GLY A 14 83.97 -34.16 7.71
CA GLY A 14 83.02 -33.90 6.62
C GLY A 14 81.57 -34.23 7.01
N ALA A 15 81.35 -35.34 7.71
CA ALA A 15 80.04 -35.73 8.22
C ALA A 15 79.48 -34.73 9.26
N LEU A 16 80.33 -34.17 10.12
CA LEU A 16 79.95 -33.15 11.10
C LEU A 16 79.61 -31.80 10.45
N LEU A 17 80.36 -31.39 9.43
CA LEU A 17 80.05 -30.20 8.66
C LEU A 17 78.73 -30.35 7.88
N LEU A 18 78.51 -31.51 7.26
CA LEU A 18 77.25 -31.80 6.56
C LEU A 18 76.05 -31.80 7.50
N SER A 19 76.16 -32.38 8.71
CA SER A 19 75.08 -32.37 9.68
C SER A 19 74.79 -30.97 10.24
N ILE A 20 75.81 -30.15 10.48
CA ILE A 20 75.65 -28.74 10.88
C ILE A 20 74.98 -27.93 9.76
N MET A 21 75.41 -28.11 8.50
CA MET A 21 74.79 -27.44 7.36
C MET A 21 73.34 -27.89 7.15
N LEU A 22 73.02 -29.17 7.38
CA LEU A 22 71.66 -29.70 7.31
C LEU A 22 70.77 -29.11 8.41
N ILE A 23 71.26 -29.01 9.65
CA ILE A 23 70.51 -28.40 10.76
C ILE A 23 70.27 -26.91 10.52
N LEU A 24 71.29 -26.19 10.01
CA LEU A 24 71.16 -24.78 9.65
C LEU A 24 70.17 -24.56 8.51
N SER A 25 70.19 -25.41 7.48
CA SER A 25 69.26 -25.29 6.35
C SER A 25 67.82 -25.59 6.76
N ILE A 26 67.59 -26.62 7.58
CA ILE A 26 66.28 -26.90 8.17
C ILE A 26 65.82 -25.73 9.05
N GLY A 27 66.72 -25.17 9.88
CA GLY A 27 66.42 -24.00 10.71
C GLY A 27 66.01 -22.76 9.91
N LEU A 28 66.67 -22.50 8.77
CA LEU A 28 66.31 -21.41 7.86
C LEU A 28 64.98 -21.65 7.15
N ILE A 29 64.68 -22.89 6.74
CA ILE A 29 63.41 -23.25 6.12
C ILE A 29 62.25 -23.06 7.11
N VAL A 30 62.42 -23.51 8.36
CA VAL A 30 61.41 -23.32 9.41
C VAL A 30 61.26 -21.84 9.77
N GLY A 31 62.37 -21.11 9.94
CA GLY A 31 62.35 -19.69 10.28
C GLY A 31 61.72 -18.81 9.20
N SER A 32 62.00 -19.08 7.93
CA SER A 32 61.37 -18.39 6.80
C SER A 32 59.87 -18.73 6.68
N GLY A 33 59.48 -19.99 6.90
CA GLY A 33 58.08 -20.40 6.93
C GLY A 33 57.27 -19.68 8.02
N LEU A 34 57.82 -19.56 9.23
CA LEU A 34 57.18 -18.82 10.32
C LEU A 34 57.09 -17.32 10.03
N SER A 35 58.14 -16.72 9.45
CA SER A 35 58.16 -15.29 9.09
C SER A 35 57.13 -14.97 7.99
N PHE A 36 57.00 -15.84 6.99
CA PHE A 36 56.00 -15.73 5.94
C PHE A 36 54.57 -15.84 6.50
N SER A 37 54.33 -16.79 7.40
CA SER A 37 53.03 -16.94 8.08
C SER A 37 52.67 -15.71 8.93
N ALA A 38 53.63 -15.16 9.67
CA ALA A 38 53.45 -13.94 10.45
C ALA A 38 53.12 -12.74 9.55
N PHE A 39 53.80 -12.61 8.41
CA PHE A 39 53.52 -11.54 7.45
C PHE A 39 52.11 -11.63 6.84
N ASN A 40 51.69 -12.85 6.45
CA ASN A 40 50.32 -13.06 5.95
C ASN A 40 49.26 -12.80 7.03
N SER A 41 49.58 -13.10 8.29
CA SER A 41 48.70 -12.79 9.43
C SER A 41 48.54 -11.29 9.64
N LEU A 42 49.61 -10.50 9.45
CA LEU A 42 49.56 -9.03 9.51
C LEU A 42 48.71 -8.43 8.37
N ILE A 43 48.87 -8.93 7.13
CA ILE A 43 48.03 -8.50 6.01
C ILE A 43 46.56 -8.80 6.30
N SER A 44 46.25 -10.02 6.74
CA SER A 44 44.89 -10.43 7.07
C SER A 44 44.28 -9.59 8.20
N ALA A 45 45.07 -9.26 9.22
CA ALA A 45 44.63 -8.38 10.31
C ALA A 45 44.35 -6.96 9.82
N ARG A 46 45.21 -6.40 8.96
CA ARG A 46 45.00 -5.09 8.34
C ARG A 46 43.76 -5.07 7.46
N ASP A 47 43.56 -6.10 6.65
CA ASP A 47 42.38 -6.26 5.80
C ASP A 47 41.09 -6.32 6.62
N LYS A 48 41.12 -7.01 7.76
CA LYS A 48 40.00 -7.06 8.70
C LYS A 48 39.69 -5.68 9.28
N ILE A 49 40.71 -4.91 9.66
CA ILE A 49 40.53 -3.53 10.14
C ILE A 49 39.91 -2.66 9.04
N LYS A 50 40.45 -2.72 7.81
CA LYS A 50 39.91 -1.96 6.67
C LYS A 50 38.48 -2.37 6.29
N SER A 51 38.15 -3.65 6.41
CA SER A 51 36.77 -4.11 6.26
C SER A 51 35.83 -3.51 7.32
N ILE A 52 36.26 -3.41 8.58
CA ILE A 52 35.48 -2.81 9.67
C ILE A 52 35.31 -1.29 9.43
N GLU A 53 36.39 -0.61 9.06
CA GLU A 53 36.36 0.81 8.68
C GLU A 53 35.39 1.08 7.52
N SER A 54 35.38 0.22 6.50
CA SER A 54 34.46 0.31 5.36
C SER A 54 33.00 0.11 5.79
N TYR A 55 32.75 -0.84 6.70
CA TYR A 55 31.43 -1.09 7.26
C TYR A 55 30.90 0.15 8.00
N TYR A 56 31.70 0.75 8.88
CA TYR A 56 31.29 1.96 9.60
C TYR A 56 31.11 3.18 8.68
N ALA A 57 31.90 3.28 7.60
CA ALA A 57 31.67 4.31 6.59
C ALA A 57 30.33 4.11 5.87
N ALA A 58 29.98 2.86 5.52
CA ALA A 58 28.68 2.53 4.95
C ALA A 58 27.54 2.85 5.92
N GLU A 59 27.66 2.48 7.19
CA GLU A 59 26.65 2.74 8.22
C GLU A 59 26.45 4.24 8.45
N SER A 60 27.54 5.01 8.49
CA SER A 60 27.47 6.48 8.61
C SER A 60 26.69 7.13 7.46
N GLY A 61 26.91 6.67 6.22
CA GLY A 61 26.16 7.18 5.06
C GLY A 61 24.68 6.80 5.10
N LEU A 62 24.38 5.59 5.58
CA LEU A 62 23.02 5.10 5.72
C LEU A 62 22.25 5.91 6.77
N GLU A 63 22.82 6.11 7.96
CA GLU A 63 22.21 6.88 9.04
C GLU A 63 22.02 8.36 8.67
N ASP A 64 23.01 9.00 8.03
CA ASP A 64 22.87 10.38 7.53
C ASP A 64 21.73 10.49 6.49
N SER A 65 21.66 9.53 5.56
CA SER A 65 20.59 9.51 4.56
C SER A 65 19.21 9.30 5.19
N LEU A 66 19.07 8.35 6.12
CA LEU A 66 17.82 8.08 6.83
C LEU A 66 17.36 9.29 7.65
N LEU A 67 18.29 9.97 8.33
CA LEU A 67 17.99 11.17 9.09
C LEU A 67 17.51 12.30 8.17
N ARG A 68 18.23 12.58 7.07
CA ARG A 68 17.84 13.63 6.11
C ARG A 68 16.48 13.33 5.47
N LEU A 69 16.25 12.08 5.08
CA LEU A 69 14.97 11.67 4.51
C LEU A 69 13.83 11.79 5.53
N LYS A 70 14.08 11.43 6.79
CA LYS A 70 13.11 11.59 7.89
C LYS A 70 12.77 13.06 8.16
N GLU A 71 13.76 13.96 8.10
CA GLU A 71 13.58 15.40 8.31
C GLU A 71 13.10 16.14 7.04
N GLY A 72 12.76 15.43 5.96
CA GLY A 72 12.28 16.00 4.70
C GLY A 72 13.33 16.85 3.96
N MET A 73 14.61 16.64 4.24
CA MET A 73 15.70 17.37 3.60
C MET A 73 15.94 16.86 2.18
N LEU A 74 16.32 17.76 1.27
CA LEU A 74 16.75 17.38 -0.08
C LEU A 74 17.96 16.45 -0.01
N PHE A 75 17.83 15.25 -0.57
CA PHE A 75 18.92 14.28 -0.69
C PHE A 75 19.26 14.04 -2.17
N PRO A 76 20.43 14.48 -2.65
CA PRO A 76 20.87 14.16 -4.01
C PRO A 76 21.21 12.66 -4.10
N SER A 77 20.70 11.94 -5.11
CA SER A 77 21.04 10.53 -5.33
C SER A 77 21.76 10.39 -6.69
N PRO A 78 22.98 9.83 -6.75
CA PRO A 78 23.82 9.38 -5.63
C PRO A 78 24.42 10.55 -4.82
N ASN A 79 24.65 10.32 -3.51
CA ASN A 79 25.38 11.24 -2.63
C ASN A 79 26.70 10.60 -2.15
N SER A 80 27.81 11.35 -2.16
CA SER A 80 29.07 10.87 -1.60
C SER A 80 29.46 11.66 -0.35
N LEU A 81 29.85 10.93 0.70
CA LEU A 81 30.26 11.49 1.98
C LEU A 81 31.65 10.98 2.35
N SER A 82 32.50 11.87 2.87
CA SER A 82 33.78 11.48 3.46
C SER A 82 33.58 11.18 4.94
N VAL A 83 34.06 10.02 5.38
CA VAL A 83 34.05 9.59 6.78
C VAL A 83 35.50 9.46 7.21
N GLU A 84 36.05 10.54 7.76
CA GLU A 84 37.49 10.70 8.00
C GLU A 84 38.33 10.47 6.73
N ASN A 85 39.13 9.40 6.71
CA ASN A 85 39.98 9.00 5.58
C ASN A 85 39.29 8.03 4.61
N ASN A 86 38.05 7.66 4.89
CA ASN A 86 37.26 6.73 4.09
C ASN A 86 36.14 7.47 3.36
N SER A 87 35.46 6.76 2.47
CA SER A 87 34.35 7.33 1.70
C SER A 87 33.14 6.41 1.75
N THR A 88 31.97 7.00 1.62
CA THR A 88 30.73 6.28 1.35
C THR A 88 29.98 6.92 0.20
N VAL A 89 29.27 6.10 -0.57
CA VAL A 89 28.36 6.52 -1.64
C VAL A 89 27.00 5.93 -1.36
N VAL A 90 25.98 6.78 -1.25
CA VAL A 90 24.60 6.39 -0.97
C VAL A 90 23.77 6.57 -2.23
N GLU A 91 23.01 5.55 -2.58
CA GLU A 91 22.08 5.49 -3.71
C GLU A 91 20.68 5.13 -3.20
N ILE A 92 19.66 5.85 -3.67
CA ILE A 92 18.25 5.57 -3.40
C ILE A 92 17.62 5.08 -4.70
N SER A 93 16.95 3.92 -4.67
CA SER A 93 16.20 3.39 -5.80
C SER A 93 14.91 4.16 -6.05
N ASP A 94 14.31 3.95 -7.22
CA ASP A 94 12.93 4.37 -7.48
C ASP A 94 11.97 3.73 -6.46
N LEU A 95 10.87 4.44 -6.17
CA LEU A 95 9.80 3.98 -5.28
C LEU A 95 8.87 3.04 -6.07
N ILE A 96 8.82 1.77 -5.68
CA ILE A 96 7.96 0.76 -6.32
C ILE A 96 7.09 0.13 -5.23
N GLY A 97 5.77 0.25 -5.36
CA GLY A 97 4.83 -0.33 -4.38
C GLY A 97 5.03 0.21 -2.95
N GLY A 98 5.31 1.51 -2.81
CA GLY A 98 5.53 2.14 -1.50
C GLY A 98 6.88 1.83 -0.84
N SER A 99 7.75 1.05 -1.47
CA SER A 99 9.08 0.69 -0.96
C SER A 99 10.19 1.25 -1.84
N GLN A 100 11.19 1.88 -1.22
CA GLN A 100 12.44 2.28 -1.88
C GLN A 100 13.62 1.69 -1.11
N THR A 101 14.64 1.25 -1.83
CA THR A 101 15.86 0.71 -1.22
C THR A 101 16.93 1.79 -1.16
N ILE A 102 17.44 2.04 0.04
CA ILE A 102 18.61 2.89 0.25
C ILE A 102 19.82 1.96 0.36
N THR A 103 20.82 2.16 -0.50
CA THR A 103 22.07 1.40 -0.49
C THR A 103 23.23 2.33 -0.20
N SER A 104 24.01 2.00 0.83
CA SER A 104 25.22 2.74 1.22
C SER A 104 26.45 1.87 1.00
N ARG A 105 27.40 2.37 0.22
CA ARG A 105 28.65 1.68 -0.16
C ARG A 105 29.84 2.38 0.49
N GLY A 106 30.34 1.82 1.58
CA GLY A 106 31.55 2.27 2.25
C GLY A 106 32.82 1.70 1.62
N ASN A 107 33.88 2.51 1.56
CA ASN A 107 35.17 2.16 0.99
C ASN A 107 36.32 2.66 1.89
N ALA A 108 37.14 1.73 2.37
CA ALA A 108 38.41 1.99 3.05
C ALA A 108 39.56 1.27 2.32
N ASP A 109 40.43 2.04 1.65
CA ASP A 109 41.64 1.53 0.98
C ASP A 109 41.33 0.37 -0.02
N GLY A 110 40.19 0.44 -0.71
CA GLY A 110 39.75 -0.57 -1.68
C GLY A 110 39.00 -1.76 -1.08
N ARG A 111 38.85 -1.84 0.24
CA ARG A 111 37.88 -2.73 0.89
C ARG A 111 36.52 -2.06 0.82
N ILE A 112 35.51 -2.81 0.39
CA ILE A 112 34.17 -2.29 0.16
C ILE A 112 33.21 -3.06 1.06
N ARG A 113 32.29 -2.34 1.68
CA ARG A 113 31.12 -2.90 2.37
C ARG A 113 29.87 -2.20 1.90
N LYS A 114 28.82 -2.97 1.62
CA LYS A 114 27.53 -2.43 1.21
C LYS A 114 26.45 -2.81 2.21
N LEU A 115 25.76 -1.79 2.69
CA LEU A 115 24.60 -1.92 3.54
C LEU A 115 23.37 -1.45 2.76
N SER A 116 22.24 -2.12 2.97
CA SER A 116 20.97 -1.72 2.38
C SER A 116 19.88 -1.70 3.43
N VAL A 117 19.00 -0.70 3.33
CA VAL A 117 17.76 -0.60 4.10
C VAL A 117 16.58 -0.45 3.15
N ALA A 118 15.55 -1.26 3.36
CA ALA A 118 14.23 -1.00 2.78
C ALA A 118 13.56 0.13 3.57
N TYR A 119 13.29 1.23 2.89
CA TYR A 119 12.65 2.42 3.44
C TYR A 119 11.24 2.51 2.86
N LEU A 120 10.26 2.14 3.66
CA LEU A 120 8.87 2.06 3.24
C LEU A 120 8.17 3.37 3.60
N VAL A 121 7.34 3.86 2.68
CA VAL A 121 6.25 4.78 3.04
C VAL A 121 5.29 3.95 3.90
N THR A 122 4.96 4.40 5.12
CA THR A 122 3.84 3.78 5.84
C THR A 122 2.62 3.96 4.96
N THR A 123 2.15 2.81 4.51
CA THR A 123 0.94 2.65 3.76
C THR A 123 0.03 1.90 4.70
N ASP A 124 -1.19 2.37 4.81
CA ASP A 124 -2.20 1.63 5.54
C ASP A 124 -2.79 0.65 4.52
N ASP A 125 -2.55 -0.64 4.76
CA ASP A 125 -3.09 -1.71 3.94
C ASP A 125 -4.61 -1.73 4.12
N VAL A 126 -5.32 -1.14 3.15
CA VAL A 126 -6.77 -1.26 3.03
C VAL A 126 -7.04 -2.13 1.82
N SER A 127 -7.64 -3.28 2.08
CA SER A 127 -8.03 -4.22 1.04
C SER A 127 -9.53 -4.12 0.76
N PHE A 128 -9.86 -3.77 -0.47
CA PHE A 128 -11.23 -3.83 -0.97
C PHE A 128 -11.37 -5.09 -1.82
N PHE A 129 -12.07 -6.09 -1.28
CA PHE A 129 -12.24 -7.39 -1.93
C PHE A 129 -13.52 -7.52 -2.75
N TYR A 130 -14.36 -6.47 -2.73
CA TYR A 130 -15.71 -6.48 -3.29
C TYR A 130 -15.90 -5.26 -4.18
N GLY A 131 -16.65 -5.44 -5.27
CA GLY A 131 -17.16 -4.32 -6.06
C GLY A 131 -18.03 -3.37 -5.24
N ALA A 132 -18.77 -3.93 -4.27
CA ALA A 132 -19.38 -3.18 -3.20
C ALA A 132 -19.42 -3.97 -1.89
N GLN A 133 -18.98 -3.34 -0.80
CA GLN A 133 -19.13 -3.85 0.56
C GLN A 133 -20.10 -2.96 1.33
N VAL A 134 -21.20 -3.55 1.81
CA VAL A 134 -22.33 -2.81 2.37
C VAL A 134 -22.62 -3.25 3.79
N GLY A 135 -22.84 -2.28 4.66
CA GLY A 135 -23.23 -2.49 6.05
C GLY A 135 -24.69 -2.92 6.20
N GLU A 136 -25.20 -2.81 7.42
CA GLU A 136 -26.53 -3.30 7.79
C GLU A 136 -27.67 -2.53 7.11
N GLY A 137 -27.40 -1.32 6.61
CA GLY A 137 -28.37 -0.53 5.86
C GLY A 137 -28.74 -1.14 4.51
N GLY A 138 -27.92 -2.07 4.01
CA GLY A 138 -28.17 -2.80 2.77
C GLY A 138 -28.01 -1.96 1.51
N MET A 139 -28.41 -2.54 0.38
CA MET A 139 -28.26 -1.92 -0.93
C MET A 139 -29.63 -1.72 -1.59
N ILE A 140 -29.80 -0.58 -2.26
CA ILE A 140 -30.99 -0.25 -3.03
C ILE A 140 -30.57 -0.05 -4.49
N MET A 141 -31.15 -0.78 -5.43
CA MET A 141 -30.74 -0.78 -6.84
C MET A 141 -31.85 -0.36 -7.80
N GLY A 142 -31.62 0.72 -8.54
CA GLY A 142 -32.51 1.22 -9.59
C GLY A 142 -32.53 0.38 -10.85
N ASN A 143 -33.52 0.62 -11.69
CA ASN A 143 -33.70 -0.07 -12.96
C ASN A 143 -32.48 0.08 -13.88
N ASN A 144 -32.01 -1.02 -14.48
CA ASN A 144 -30.84 -1.07 -15.35
C ASN A 144 -29.54 -0.59 -14.66
N SER A 145 -29.52 -0.51 -13.33
CA SER A 145 -28.27 -0.35 -12.58
C SER A 145 -27.51 -1.66 -12.56
N ARG A 146 -26.18 -1.58 -12.50
CA ARG A 146 -25.30 -2.75 -12.51
C ARG A 146 -24.12 -2.60 -11.57
N VAL A 147 -23.79 -3.68 -10.85
CA VAL A 147 -22.49 -3.84 -10.22
C VAL A 147 -21.71 -4.88 -11.02
N GLU A 148 -20.64 -4.44 -11.67
CA GLU A 148 -19.69 -5.30 -12.38
C GLU A 148 -18.62 -5.72 -11.36
N GLY A 149 -18.89 -6.83 -10.65
CA GLY A 149 -18.08 -7.35 -9.55
C GLY A 149 -18.92 -8.08 -8.50
N ASN A 150 -18.24 -8.58 -7.46
CA ASN A 150 -18.85 -9.27 -6.34
C ASN A 150 -19.39 -8.29 -5.28
N VAL A 151 -20.46 -8.67 -4.57
CA VAL A 151 -21.08 -7.85 -3.53
C VAL A 151 -21.19 -8.61 -2.22
N PHE A 152 -20.79 -7.97 -1.13
CA PHE A 152 -21.04 -8.45 0.23
C PHE A 152 -21.89 -7.42 0.97
N SER A 153 -23.03 -7.84 1.53
CA SER A 153 -23.97 -6.95 2.22
C SER A 153 -24.39 -7.53 3.57
N ASN A 154 -24.26 -6.76 4.64
CA ASN A 154 -24.85 -7.10 5.94
C ASN A 154 -26.35 -6.80 6.01
N GLY A 155 -26.89 -6.07 5.02
CA GLY A 155 -28.31 -5.78 4.88
C GLY A 155 -28.93 -6.39 3.63
N SER A 156 -30.24 -6.25 3.48
CA SER A 156 -30.95 -6.70 2.29
C SER A 156 -30.54 -5.92 1.04
N ILE A 157 -30.66 -6.55 -0.13
CA ILE A 157 -30.49 -5.93 -1.45
C ILE A 157 -31.88 -5.82 -2.08
N LEU A 158 -32.36 -4.59 -2.25
CA LEU A 158 -33.75 -4.31 -2.63
C LEU A 158 -33.82 -3.48 -3.92
N PRO A 159 -34.88 -3.60 -4.71
CA PRO A 159 -35.04 -2.81 -5.92
C PRO A 159 -35.54 -1.40 -5.58
N LEU A 160 -35.16 -0.42 -6.40
CA LEU A 160 -35.73 0.92 -6.41
C LEU A 160 -36.72 1.04 -7.57
N GLY A 161 -37.98 0.69 -7.31
CA GLY A 161 -39.04 0.63 -8.31
C GLY A 161 -39.23 -0.79 -8.88
N GLY A 162 -39.82 -0.91 -10.07
CA GLY A 162 -40.21 -2.19 -10.66
C GLY A 162 -39.40 -2.61 -11.89
N GLY A 163 -38.14 -2.21 -11.98
CA GLY A 163 -37.23 -2.59 -13.05
C GLY A 163 -36.24 -3.68 -12.63
N VAL A 164 -35.44 -4.17 -13.57
CA VAL A 164 -34.43 -5.22 -13.31
C VAL A 164 -33.07 -4.56 -13.17
N SER A 165 -32.33 -4.91 -12.12
CA SER A 165 -30.91 -4.59 -11.93
C SER A 165 -30.07 -5.85 -11.89
N GLU A 166 -28.75 -5.71 -12.03
CA GLU A 166 -27.84 -6.87 -12.16
C GLU A 166 -26.58 -6.71 -11.30
N ILE A 167 -26.15 -7.80 -10.67
CA ILE A 167 -24.81 -7.94 -10.11
C ILE A 167 -24.13 -9.07 -10.88
N THR A 168 -23.00 -8.80 -11.53
CA THR A 168 -22.42 -9.73 -12.52
C THR A 168 -21.79 -10.97 -11.89
N ASP A 169 -21.30 -10.86 -10.65
CA ASP A 169 -20.53 -11.92 -10.00
C ASP A 169 -21.26 -12.40 -8.72
N THR A 170 -20.51 -13.00 -7.79
CA THR A 170 -21.04 -13.57 -6.56
C THR A 170 -21.62 -12.51 -5.61
N VAL A 171 -22.78 -12.82 -5.05
CA VAL A 171 -23.46 -12.01 -4.02
C VAL A 171 -23.51 -12.78 -2.71
N THR A 172 -23.18 -12.11 -1.61
CA THR A 172 -23.36 -12.66 -0.26
C THR A 172 -24.13 -11.68 0.61
N ILE A 173 -25.24 -12.16 1.17
CA ILE A 173 -26.09 -11.42 2.09
C ILE A 173 -26.01 -12.08 3.46
N ALA A 174 -25.47 -11.35 4.42
CA ALA A 174 -25.31 -11.80 5.80
C ALA A 174 -26.59 -11.54 6.63
N ILE A 175 -26.62 -12.16 7.81
CA ILE A 175 -27.69 -12.07 8.83
C ILE A 175 -29.01 -12.70 8.38
N ASN A 176 -29.52 -13.63 9.19
CA ASN A 176 -30.80 -14.27 8.93
C ASN A 176 -31.95 -13.24 8.94
N GLY A 177 -32.83 -13.34 7.95
CA GLY A 177 -33.95 -12.41 7.75
C GLY A 177 -33.71 -11.37 6.65
N ASN A 178 -32.45 -11.17 6.23
CA ASN A 178 -32.17 -10.38 5.03
C ASN A 178 -32.45 -11.15 3.75
N GLN A 179 -32.66 -10.39 2.66
CA GLN A 179 -33.00 -10.96 1.36
C GLN A 179 -32.41 -10.18 0.19
N ILE A 180 -32.44 -10.82 -0.97
CA ILE A 180 -32.36 -10.15 -2.28
C ILE A 180 -33.73 -10.14 -2.95
N ASP A 181 -34.12 -9.01 -3.52
CA ASP A 181 -35.40 -8.86 -4.23
C ASP A 181 -35.17 -8.23 -5.61
N SER A 182 -35.66 -8.89 -6.67
CA SER A 182 -35.71 -8.36 -8.05
C SER A 182 -34.37 -7.85 -8.60
N VAL A 183 -33.25 -8.43 -8.14
CA VAL A 183 -31.89 -8.14 -8.61
C VAL A 183 -31.26 -9.42 -9.13
N ASN A 184 -30.93 -9.44 -10.43
CA ASN A 184 -30.33 -10.60 -11.08
C ASN A 184 -28.87 -10.78 -10.65
N VAL A 185 -28.43 -12.04 -10.55
CA VAL A 185 -27.10 -12.43 -10.09
C VAL A 185 -26.43 -13.30 -11.16
N GLY A 186 -25.33 -12.81 -11.73
CA GLY A 186 -24.55 -13.54 -12.72
C GLY A 186 -23.64 -14.63 -12.13
N GLY A 187 -23.25 -14.50 -10.86
CA GLY A 187 -22.49 -15.50 -10.11
C GLY A 187 -23.33 -16.34 -9.15
N ASP A 188 -22.69 -16.82 -8.08
CA ASP A 188 -23.36 -17.53 -7.00
C ASP A 188 -24.06 -16.56 -6.05
N LEU A 189 -25.19 -16.98 -5.48
CA LEU A 189 -25.94 -16.20 -4.49
C LEU A 189 -25.93 -16.92 -3.15
N TYR A 190 -25.37 -16.29 -2.12
CA TYR A 190 -25.45 -16.72 -0.72
C TYR A 190 -26.44 -15.82 0.02
N THR A 191 -27.56 -16.36 0.49
CA THR A 191 -28.60 -15.56 1.14
C THR A 191 -29.43 -16.37 2.15
N HIS A 192 -30.10 -15.69 3.07
CA HIS A 192 -31.19 -16.33 3.81
C HIS A 192 -32.45 -16.42 2.94
N SER A 193 -32.83 -15.37 2.22
CA SER A 193 -34.06 -15.33 1.43
C SER A 193 -33.85 -14.67 0.06
N CYS A 194 -34.63 -15.08 -0.94
CA CYS A 194 -34.65 -14.46 -2.26
C CYS A 194 -36.08 -14.31 -2.79
N GLN A 195 -36.31 -13.24 -3.52
CA GLN A 195 -37.58 -12.97 -4.17
C GLN A 195 -37.38 -12.42 -5.59
N ASP A 196 -37.88 -13.14 -6.60
CA ASP A 196 -37.87 -12.72 -8.01
C ASP A 196 -36.48 -12.46 -8.68
N PRO A 197 -35.28 -12.90 -8.20
CA PRO A 197 -34.05 -12.75 -8.99
C PRO A 197 -33.88 -13.89 -10.01
N ASP A 198 -33.22 -13.59 -11.13
CA ASP A 198 -32.61 -14.62 -11.99
C ASP A 198 -31.15 -14.85 -11.54
N ILE A 199 -30.81 -16.10 -11.18
CA ILE A 199 -29.49 -16.49 -10.69
C ILE A 199 -28.84 -17.43 -11.70
N THR A 200 -27.73 -16.98 -12.30
CA THR A 200 -26.98 -17.76 -13.28
C THR A 200 -26.12 -18.85 -12.62
N GLY A 201 -25.53 -18.55 -11.46
CA GLY A 201 -24.74 -19.50 -10.67
C GLY A 201 -25.58 -20.39 -9.75
N VAL A 202 -25.00 -20.74 -8.60
CA VAL A 202 -25.64 -21.59 -7.59
C VAL A 202 -26.34 -20.73 -6.54
N LEU A 203 -27.58 -21.09 -6.19
CA LEU A 203 -28.27 -20.53 -5.02
C LEU A 203 -27.85 -21.30 -3.75
N HIS A 204 -27.04 -20.70 -2.91
CA HIS A 204 -26.75 -21.17 -1.56
C HIS A 204 -27.67 -20.46 -0.56
N TYR A 205 -28.55 -21.21 0.10
CA TYR A 205 -29.52 -20.63 1.03
C TYR A 205 -29.39 -21.17 2.45
N VAL A 206 -29.66 -20.31 3.44
CA VAL A 206 -29.75 -20.71 4.85
C VAL A 206 -31.15 -21.26 5.14
N SER A 207 -31.20 -22.41 5.82
CA SER A 207 -32.45 -23.05 6.25
C SER A 207 -33.33 -22.10 7.06
N GLY A 208 -34.61 -21.96 6.68
CA GLY A 208 -35.59 -21.13 7.39
C GLY A 208 -36.00 -19.84 6.65
N GLY A 209 -35.31 -19.51 5.56
CA GLY A 209 -35.69 -18.38 4.71
C GLY A 209 -36.72 -18.70 3.63
N SER A 210 -37.14 -17.67 2.91
CA SER A 210 -38.16 -17.73 1.86
C SER A 210 -37.51 -17.61 0.49
N ILE A 211 -37.81 -18.57 -0.40
CA ILE A 211 -37.37 -18.61 -1.79
C ILE A 211 -38.63 -18.49 -2.65
N VAL A 212 -38.86 -17.31 -3.22
CA VAL A 212 -40.09 -16.98 -3.94
C VAL A 212 -39.73 -16.56 -5.36
N ASN A 213 -40.19 -17.33 -6.36
CA ASN A 213 -39.99 -17.04 -7.79
C ASN A 213 -38.52 -16.77 -8.20
N CYS A 214 -37.53 -17.24 -7.44
CA CYS A 214 -36.13 -17.15 -7.85
C CYS A 214 -35.88 -18.18 -8.96
N ASP A 215 -35.30 -17.77 -10.08
CA ASP A 215 -34.87 -18.69 -11.14
C ASP A 215 -33.41 -19.08 -10.91
N TYR A 216 -33.09 -20.38 -10.91
CA TYR A 216 -31.74 -20.90 -10.68
C TYR A 216 -31.56 -22.29 -11.26
N GLY A 217 -30.35 -22.59 -11.76
CA GLY A 217 -30.01 -23.90 -12.33
C GLY A 217 -29.77 -24.99 -11.27
N SER A 218 -29.21 -24.60 -10.12
CA SER A 218 -28.95 -25.48 -8.98
C SER A 218 -28.96 -24.72 -7.65
N SER A 219 -29.23 -25.43 -6.56
CA SER A 219 -29.24 -24.86 -5.21
C SER A 219 -28.59 -25.77 -4.16
N GLU A 220 -28.06 -25.17 -3.10
CA GLU A 220 -27.48 -25.84 -1.93
C GLU A 220 -28.07 -25.26 -0.63
N ASP A 221 -28.50 -26.13 0.28
CA ASP A 221 -28.90 -25.75 1.64
C ASP A 221 -27.67 -25.73 2.55
N MET A 222 -27.32 -24.56 3.07
CA MET A 222 -26.15 -24.37 3.95
C MET A 222 -26.42 -24.82 5.39
N GLY A 223 -27.64 -25.29 5.70
CA GLY A 223 -28.10 -25.60 7.04
C GLY A 223 -28.59 -24.36 7.80
N PRO A 224 -28.75 -24.45 9.13
CA PRO A 224 -29.39 -23.40 9.92
C PRO A 224 -28.44 -22.27 10.38
N ASN A 225 -27.14 -22.43 10.14
CA ASN A 225 -26.15 -21.43 10.57
C ASN A 225 -26.28 -20.20 9.67
N GLU A 226 -26.36 -19.03 10.30
CA GLU A 226 -26.42 -17.78 9.56
C GLU A 226 -25.10 -17.45 8.88
N ILE A 227 -25.17 -16.65 7.83
CA ILE A 227 -23.99 -16.03 7.21
C ILE A 227 -23.60 -14.86 8.11
N GLU A 228 -22.41 -14.93 8.71
CA GLU A 228 -21.90 -13.91 9.63
C GLU A 228 -21.68 -12.56 8.93
N ALA A 229 -22.03 -11.49 9.62
CA ALA A 229 -21.76 -10.12 9.18
C ALA A 229 -20.25 -9.84 9.16
N LYS A 230 -19.83 -8.89 8.30
CA LYS A 230 -18.45 -8.39 8.26
C LYS A 230 -18.41 -6.91 8.55
N ASP A 231 -17.45 -6.49 9.38
CA ASP A 231 -17.15 -5.08 9.56
C ASP A 231 -16.72 -4.44 8.24
N LEU A 232 -16.97 -3.14 8.10
CA LEU A 232 -16.45 -2.36 6.98
C LEU A 232 -14.90 -2.36 7.01
N PRO A 233 -14.23 -2.31 5.85
CA PRO A 233 -12.81 -2.58 5.72
C PRO A 233 -11.89 -1.55 6.38
N ILE A 234 -12.40 -0.35 6.71
CA ILE A 234 -11.61 0.71 7.37
C ILE A 234 -12.12 0.90 8.81
N PRO A 235 -11.33 0.51 9.83
CA PRO A 235 -11.71 0.70 11.23
C PRO A 235 -11.66 2.17 11.63
N GLN A 236 -12.48 2.56 12.62
CA GLN A 236 -12.57 3.95 13.08
C GLN A 236 -11.22 4.51 13.57
N GLU A 237 -10.40 3.68 14.22
CA GLU A 237 -9.05 4.07 14.66
C GLU A 237 -8.17 4.54 13.49
N GLN A 238 -8.29 3.88 12.33
CA GLN A 238 -7.54 4.25 11.13
C GLN A 238 -8.00 5.60 10.58
N ILE A 239 -9.31 5.84 10.56
CA ILE A 239 -9.89 7.12 10.16
C ILE A 239 -9.39 8.25 11.08
N ASP A 240 -9.32 8.00 12.38
CA ASP A 240 -8.84 8.99 13.35
C ASP A 240 -7.34 9.27 13.18
N ASN A 241 -6.53 8.26 12.89
CA ASN A 241 -5.11 8.42 12.55
C ASN A 241 -4.93 9.32 11.32
N TRP A 242 -5.70 9.09 10.26
CA TRP A 242 -5.67 9.94 9.07
C TRP A 242 -6.10 11.39 9.34
N LYS A 243 -7.11 11.61 10.18
CA LYS A 243 -7.51 12.97 10.61
C LYS A 243 -6.37 13.67 11.37
N ASN A 244 -5.61 12.93 12.17
CA ASN A 244 -4.43 13.45 12.87
C ASN A 244 -3.31 13.82 11.89
N ASP A 245 -3.04 12.98 10.88
CA ASP A 245 -2.04 13.26 9.83
C ASP A 245 -2.38 14.53 9.05
N GLY A 246 -3.65 14.71 8.65
CA GLY A 246 -4.10 15.94 7.99
C GLY A 246 -3.91 17.17 8.88
N THR A 247 -4.19 17.03 10.18
CA THR A 247 -3.99 18.11 11.17
C THR A 247 -2.52 18.44 11.36
N ALA A 248 -1.62 17.45 11.34
CA ALA A 248 -0.18 17.64 11.45
C ALA A 248 0.40 18.39 10.24
N GLY A 249 -0.20 18.25 9.05
CA GLY A 249 0.19 18.98 7.84
C GLY A 249 -0.10 20.49 7.87
N GLY A 250 -0.97 20.93 8.77
CA GLY A 250 -1.33 22.34 8.95
C GLY A 250 -2.83 22.52 9.13
N THR A 251 -3.27 23.74 9.43
CA THR A 251 -4.70 24.05 9.60
C THR A 251 -5.09 25.32 8.84
N LEU A 252 -6.10 25.19 7.98
CA LEU A 252 -6.82 26.30 7.36
C LEU A 252 -8.08 26.60 8.17
N SER A 253 -8.16 27.83 8.68
CA SER A 253 -9.34 28.31 9.42
C SER A 253 -10.39 28.86 8.44
N GLY A 254 -11.63 28.37 8.53
CA GLY A 254 -12.72 28.70 7.61
C GLY A 254 -12.79 27.79 6.39
N ASP A 255 -13.52 28.26 5.38
CA ASP A 255 -13.79 27.50 4.15
C ASP A 255 -12.63 27.62 3.16
N TYR A 256 -12.30 26.51 2.49
CA TYR A 256 -11.46 26.50 1.29
C TYR A 256 -12.33 26.60 0.05
N LEU A 257 -12.10 27.61 -0.78
CA LEU A 257 -12.80 27.82 -2.04
C LEU A 257 -11.79 27.89 -3.19
N LEU A 258 -11.88 26.95 -4.12
CA LEU A 258 -11.16 26.99 -5.38
C LEU A 258 -12.15 27.33 -6.51
N ASP A 259 -12.10 28.57 -6.97
CA ASP A 259 -13.08 29.15 -7.90
C ASP A 259 -12.43 29.62 -9.22
N GLY A 260 -11.97 28.64 -10.01
CA GLY A 260 -11.30 28.80 -11.30
C GLY A 260 -9.81 28.49 -11.24
N GLY A 261 -9.27 27.96 -12.36
CA GLY A 261 -7.85 27.67 -12.48
C GLY A 261 -7.42 26.36 -11.81
N ALA A 262 -6.22 26.35 -11.23
CA ALA A 262 -5.67 25.19 -10.54
C ALA A 262 -4.95 25.61 -9.26
N ASP A 263 -4.99 24.74 -8.26
CA ASP A 263 -4.32 24.92 -6.97
C ASP A 263 -3.83 23.56 -6.44
N SER A 264 -2.84 23.59 -5.55
CA SER A 264 -2.29 22.40 -4.89
C SER A 264 -2.57 22.44 -3.40
N LEU A 265 -3.05 21.32 -2.83
CA LEU A 265 -3.45 21.26 -1.43
C LEU A 265 -3.08 19.92 -0.78
N GLY A 266 -2.62 19.97 0.47
CA GLY A 266 -2.38 18.82 1.32
C GLY A 266 -0.89 18.56 1.63
N PRO A 267 -0.56 17.90 2.76
CA PRO A 267 -1.50 17.49 3.82
C PRO A 267 -2.02 18.69 4.63
N ILE A 268 -3.31 18.72 4.97
CA ILE A 268 -3.92 19.85 5.69
C ILE A 268 -5.26 19.49 6.36
N ARG A 269 -5.59 20.17 7.47
CA ARG A 269 -6.93 20.24 8.05
C ARG A 269 -7.65 21.54 7.65
N ILE A 270 -8.89 21.43 7.18
CA ILE A 270 -9.80 22.55 6.92
C ILE A 270 -10.92 22.52 7.95
N THR A 271 -11.06 23.59 8.74
CA THR A 271 -12.10 23.68 9.80
C THR A 271 -13.50 23.99 9.26
N GLY A 272 -13.60 24.55 8.07
CA GLY A 272 -14.87 24.83 7.38
C GLY A 272 -15.17 23.82 6.26
N ASN A 273 -15.86 24.28 5.23
CA ASN A 273 -16.16 23.51 4.03
C ASN A 273 -15.04 23.58 3.01
N MET A 274 -14.97 22.59 2.13
CA MET A 274 -14.12 22.57 0.95
C MET A 274 -14.99 22.64 -0.30
N ILE A 275 -14.79 23.66 -1.14
CA ILE A 275 -15.61 23.93 -2.32
C ILE A 275 -14.71 24.06 -3.54
N ILE A 276 -14.91 23.18 -4.52
CA ILE A 276 -14.20 23.21 -5.81
C ILE A 276 -15.22 23.58 -6.89
N ASP A 277 -15.12 24.79 -7.42
CA ASP A 277 -16.09 25.36 -8.36
C ASP A 277 -15.45 25.74 -9.71
N ASN A 278 -16.27 26.18 -10.67
CA ASN A 278 -15.86 26.75 -11.94
C ASN A 278 -14.85 25.92 -12.74
N LYS A 279 -15.03 24.58 -12.73
CA LYS A 279 -14.20 23.61 -13.47
C LYS A 279 -12.73 23.64 -13.07
N SER A 280 -12.46 23.99 -11.82
CA SER A 280 -11.10 24.05 -11.31
C SER A 280 -10.43 22.69 -11.26
N THR A 281 -9.10 22.70 -11.25
CA THR A 281 -8.28 21.50 -11.04
C THR A 281 -7.58 21.58 -9.69
N LEU A 282 -7.97 20.73 -8.76
CA LEU A 282 -7.24 20.55 -7.51
C LEU A 282 -6.18 19.45 -7.68
N ASN A 283 -4.93 19.79 -7.38
CA ASN A 283 -3.83 18.86 -7.30
C ASN A 283 -3.58 18.49 -5.82
N VAL A 284 -3.85 17.25 -5.45
CA VAL A 284 -3.76 16.78 -4.07
C VAL A 284 -2.33 16.33 -3.80
N THR A 285 -1.63 17.05 -2.93
CA THR A 285 -0.23 16.80 -2.58
C THR A 285 -0.06 16.02 -1.27
N GLY A 286 -1.15 15.73 -0.57
CA GLY A 286 -1.20 14.95 0.66
C GLY A 286 -2.63 14.84 1.20
N LEU A 287 -2.80 14.23 2.37
CA LEU A 287 -4.12 13.99 2.98
C LEU A 287 -4.86 15.29 3.30
N ILE A 288 -6.10 15.39 2.85
CA ILE A 288 -6.96 16.54 3.15
C ILE A 288 -8.05 16.09 4.12
N TYR A 289 -8.07 16.70 5.31
CA TYR A 289 -9.11 16.48 6.31
C TYR A 289 -10.02 17.72 6.40
N VAL A 290 -11.31 17.55 6.13
CA VAL A 290 -12.32 18.61 6.14
C VAL A 290 -13.32 18.35 7.27
N GLU A 291 -13.50 19.32 8.16
CA GLU A 291 -14.48 19.21 9.25
C GLU A 291 -15.92 19.51 8.79
N GLY A 292 -16.06 20.37 7.78
CA GLY A 292 -17.34 20.66 7.13
C GLY A 292 -17.64 19.71 5.99
N ASN A 293 -18.41 20.21 5.01
CA ASN A 293 -18.78 19.48 3.81
C ASN A 293 -17.72 19.64 2.70
N ILE A 294 -17.66 18.66 1.80
CA ILE A 294 -16.89 18.73 0.55
C ILE A 294 -17.86 18.86 -0.61
N ILE A 295 -17.71 19.91 -1.40
CA ILE A 295 -18.59 20.22 -2.54
C ILE A 295 -17.73 20.37 -3.78
N VAL A 296 -17.75 19.34 -4.63
CA VAL A 296 -17.09 19.33 -5.94
C VAL A 296 -18.15 19.65 -6.99
N ARG A 297 -18.08 20.81 -7.63
CA ARG A 297 -19.09 21.24 -8.61
C ARG A 297 -18.83 20.62 -9.98
N ASN A 298 -19.81 20.80 -10.88
CA ASN A 298 -19.81 20.18 -12.19
C ASN A 298 -18.50 20.44 -12.96
N LYS A 299 -17.94 19.37 -13.54
CA LYS A 299 -16.72 19.41 -14.37
C LYS A 299 -15.45 19.90 -13.66
N ALA A 300 -15.42 19.92 -12.32
CA ALA A 300 -14.19 20.08 -11.57
C ALA A 300 -13.34 18.79 -11.65
N THR A 301 -12.03 18.96 -11.54
CA THR A 301 -11.06 17.86 -11.53
C THR A 301 -10.36 17.82 -10.18
N ILE A 302 -10.29 16.65 -9.57
CA ILE A 302 -9.41 16.37 -8.43
C ILE A 302 -8.44 15.30 -8.89
N LYS A 303 -7.14 15.56 -8.80
CA LYS A 303 -6.11 14.59 -9.15
C LYS A 303 -5.06 14.50 -8.07
N LEU A 304 -4.48 13.32 -7.87
CA LEU A 304 -3.29 13.21 -7.04
C LEU A 304 -2.07 13.76 -7.77
N ASP A 305 -1.14 14.31 -6.99
CA ASP A 305 0.16 14.71 -7.50
C ASP A 305 0.95 13.49 -8.01
N GLU A 306 1.76 13.68 -9.05
CA GLU A 306 2.58 12.62 -9.65
C GLU A 306 3.54 11.98 -8.62
N GLN A 307 3.92 12.73 -7.57
CA GLN A 307 4.76 12.23 -6.48
C GLN A 307 4.17 11.08 -5.69
N PHE A 308 2.85 10.84 -5.76
CA PHE A 308 2.24 9.65 -5.16
C PHE A 308 2.72 8.35 -5.83
N GLY A 309 3.24 8.38 -7.06
CA GLY A 309 3.65 7.16 -7.77
C GLY A 309 2.51 6.16 -7.80
N SER A 310 2.77 4.88 -7.48
CA SER A 310 1.74 3.84 -7.43
C SER A 310 0.88 3.84 -6.14
N THR A 311 1.05 4.81 -5.25
CA THR A 311 0.26 4.89 -4.01
C THR A 311 -1.02 5.70 -4.20
N SER A 312 -1.97 5.51 -3.28
CA SER A 312 -3.29 6.14 -3.32
C SER A 312 -3.43 7.23 -2.27
N GLY A 313 -4.28 8.22 -2.57
CA GLY A 313 -4.50 9.39 -1.72
C GLY A 313 -5.90 9.41 -1.11
N ILE A 314 -6.02 10.11 0.02
CA ILE A 314 -7.23 10.14 0.83
C ILE A 314 -7.70 11.58 1.05
N ILE A 315 -9.00 11.81 0.87
CA ILE A 315 -9.69 13.02 1.30
C ILE A 315 -10.81 12.62 2.27
N ILE A 316 -10.81 13.20 3.47
CA ILE A 316 -11.76 12.87 4.55
C ILE A 316 -12.66 14.06 4.85
N SER A 317 -13.94 13.79 5.09
CA SER A 317 -14.96 14.74 5.51
C SER A 317 -15.68 14.25 6.78
N ASN A 318 -15.86 15.12 7.78
CA ASN A 318 -16.86 14.88 8.84
C ASN A 318 -18.28 15.24 8.38
N GLY A 319 -18.39 16.15 7.41
CA GLY A 319 -19.64 16.52 6.77
C GLY A 319 -19.95 15.65 5.55
N LYS A 320 -20.94 16.08 4.78
CA LYS A 320 -21.38 15.43 3.54
C LYS A 320 -20.39 15.70 2.41
N ILE A 321 -20.33 14.75 1.48
CA ILE A 321 -19.56 14.89 0.24
C ILE A 321 -20.55 14.95 -0.93
N THR A 322 -20.47 16.01 -1.74
CA THR A 322 -21.29 16.15 -2.95
C THR A 322 -20.37 16.30 -4.16
N VAL A 323 -20.50 15.38 -5.11
CA VAL A 323 -19.75 15.36 -6.37
C VAL A 323 -20.70 15.65 -7.53
N GLY A 324 -20.48 16.77 -8.20
CA GLY A 324 -21.30 17.25 -9.30
C GLY A 324 -21.08 16.50 -10.62
N ASN A 325 -21.93 16.82 -11.59
CA ASN A 325 -21.95 16.14 -12.88
C ASN A 325 -20.62 16.27 -13.63
N SER A 326 -20.16 15.17 -14.23
CA SER A 326 -18.92 15.10 -15.00
C SER A 326 -17.67 15.57 -14.23
N ALA A 327 -17.69 15.50 -12.89
CA ALA A 327 -16.48 15.67 -12.10
C ALA A 327 -15.51 14.51 -12.36
N ASN A 328 -14.22 14.83 -12.39
CA ASN A 328 -13.19 13.88 -12.77
C ASN A 328 -12.23 13.68 -11.59
N LEU A 329 -12.22 12.48 -11.01
CA LEU A 329 -11.38 12.14 -9.87
C LEU A 329 -10.31 11.15 -10.32
N GLN A 330 -9.05 11.50 -10.16
CA GLN A 330 -7.92 10.76 -10.72
C GLN A 330 -6.88 10.45 -9.65
N GLY A 331 -6.23 9.29 -9.79
CA GLY A 331 -4.97 9.00 -9.10
C GLY A 331 -3.81 9.84 -9.65
N SER A 332 -2.58 9.41 -9.38
CA SER A 332 -1.34 10.09 -9.79
C SER A 332 -1.03 10.00 -11.29
N GLY A 333 -1.80 9.19 -12.03
CA GLY A 333 -1.52 8.79 -13.40
C GLY A 333 -0.67 7.50 -13.53
N GLN A 334 -0.24 6.90 -12.43
CA GLN A 334 0.37 5.58 -12.40
C GLN A 334 -0.68 4.49 -12.13
N GLU A 335 -0.44 3.29 -12.67
CA GLU A 335 -1.26 2.11 -12.38
C GLU A 335 -1.24 1.79 -10.87
N GLY A 336 -2.39 1.43 -10.31
CA GLY A 336 -2.56 1.18 -8.87
C GLY A 336 -2.75 2.44 -8.00
N SER A 337 -2.72 3.64 -8.59
CA SER A 337 -2.99 4.89 -7.86
C SER A 337 -4.45 5.32 -7.98
N PHE A 338 -5.10 5.48 -6.84
CA PHE A 338 -6.51 5.84 -6.70
C PHE A 338 -6.69 6.98 -5.71
N ILE A 339 -7.81 7.69 -5.82
CA ILE A 339 -8.24 8.66 -4.81
C ILE A 339 -9.49 8.15 -4.12
N MET A 340 -9.47 8.15 -2.78
CA MET A 340 -10.62 7.82 -1.95
C MET A 340 -11.21 9.08 -1.32
N LEU A 341 -12.52 9.23 -1.44
CA LEU A 341 -13.30 10.23 -0.73
C LEU A 341 -14.09 9.54 0.38
N LEU A 342 -13.75 9.86 1.62
CA LEU A 342 -14.31 9.24 2.82
C LEU A 342 -15.16 10.24 3.60
N SER A 343 -16.42 9.88 3.84
CA SER A 343 -17.33 10.62 4.72
C SER A 343 -17.56 9.86 6.02
N THR A 344 -17.55 10.58 7.13
CA THR A 344 -18.00 10.05 8.44
C THR A 344 -19.40 10.54 8.83
N ASN A 345 -20.11 11.20 7.90
CA ASN A 345 -21.47 11.64 8.12
C ASN A 345 -22.44 10.44 8.20
N GLU A 346 -23.40 10.52 9.11
CA GLU A 346 -24.35 9.42 9.42
C GLU A 346 -25.68 9.52 8.64
N SER A 347 -25.78 10.44 7.67
CA SER A 347 -27.05 10.66 6.96
C SER A 347 -27.43 9.45 6.10
N LEU A 348 -28.60 8.90 6.37
CA LEU A 348 -29.27 7.85 5.58
C LEU A 348 -30.43 8.39 4.74
N ASP A 349 -30.64 9.70 4.75
CA ASP A 349 -31.65 10.34 3.92
C ASP A 349 -31.19 10.34 2.45
N ILE A 350 -31.90 9.62 1.58
CA ILE A 350 -31.61 9.56 0.15
C ILE A 350 -31.70 10.93 -0.54
N ALA A 351 -32.47 11.88 -0.01
CA ALA A 351 -32.52 13.24 -0.54
C ALA A 351 -31.33 14.11 -0.08
N SER A 352 -30.57 13.64 0.90
CA SER A 352 -29.41 14.33 1.45
C SER A 352 -28.42 13.31 2.06
N PRO A 353 -27.80 12.45 1.23
CA PRO A 353 -26.99 11.34 1.71
C PRO A 353 -25.66 11.82 2.30
N ALA A 354 -24.89 10.92 2.92
CA ALA A 354 -23.54 11.23 3.41
C ALA A 354 -22.56 11.48 2.26
N VAL A 355 -22.73 10.76 1.16
CA VAL A 355 -22.02 10.96 -0.11
C VAL A 355 -23.05 10.96 -1.24
N ASP A 356 -23.08 12.04 -2.01
CA ASP A 356 -23.95 12.23 -3.18
C ASP A 356 -23.07 12.35 -4.43
N VAL A 357 -23.19 11.41 -5.36
CA VAL A 357 -22.41 11.39 -6.61
C VAL A 357 -23.35 11.56 -7.81
N SER A 358 -23.33 12.74 -8.40
CA SER A 358 -24.09 13.09 -9.59
C SER A 358 -23.57 12.44 -10.88
N ASN A 359 -24.37 12.54 -11.94
CA ASN A 359 -24.18 11.79 -13.19
C ASN A 359 -22.80 11.98 -13.86
N ASN A 360 -22.29 10.92 -14.50
CA ASN A 360 -21.04 10.93 -15.28
C ASN A 360 -19.77 11.26 -14.49
N ALA A 361 -19.77 11.13 -13.16
CA ALA A 361 -18.55 11.15 -12.37
C ALA A 361 -17.71 9.88 -12.64
N GLN A 362 -16.38 10.00 -12.59
CA GLN A 362 -15.45 8.90 -12.90
C GLN A 362 -14.29 8.83 -11.89
N GLY A 363 -13.80 7.60 -11.64
CA GLY A 363 -12.40 7.34 -11.25
C GLY A 363 -12.04 7.35 -9.75
N ALA A 364 -12.99 7.58 -8.85
CA ALA A 364 -12.77 7.54 -7.40
C ALA A 364 -13.29 6.27 -6.72
N ILE A 365 -12.75 6.04 -5.51
CA ILE A 365 -13.30 5.16 -4.47
C ILE A 365 -14.13 6.04 -3.53
N PHE A 366 -15.35 5.59 -3.20
CA PHE A 366 -16.21 6.29 -2.25
C PHE A 366 -16.45 5.45 -1.01
N TYR A 367 -16.25 6.07 0.16
CA TYR A 367 -16.44 5.41 1.46
C TYR A 367 -17.35 6.24 2.36
N ALA A 368 -18.35 5.60 2.99
CA ALA A 368 -19.16 6.22 4.04
C ALA A 368 -19.23 5.31 5.27
N SER A 369 -18.55 5.70 6.36
CA SER A 369 -18.40 4.80 7.52
C SER A 369 -19.72 4.43 8.20
N GLN A 370 -20.69 5.34 8.17
CA GLN A 370 -21.98 5.20 8.89
C GLN A 370 -23.17 5.73 8.09
N GLY A 371 -22.93 6.18 6.85
CA GLY A 371 -23.92 6.91 6.06
C GLY A 371 -24.28 6.22 4.74
N LEU A 372 -25.22 6.84 4.04
CA LEU A 372 -25.64 6.45 2.71
C LEU A 372 -24.71 7.04 1.65
N ILE A 373 -24.27 6.21 0.70
CA ILE A 373 -23.75 6.66 -0.60
C ILE A 373 -24.89 6.57 -1.61
N HIS A 374 -25.27 7.70 -2.22
CA HIS A 374 -26.22 7.73 -3.33
C HIS A 374 -25.50 8.02 -4.64
N LEU A 375 -25.68 7.08 -5.57
CA LEU A 375 -25.03 7.04 -6.87
C LEU A 375 -26.08 7.30 -7.96
N HIS A 376 -26.01 8.47 -8.57
CA HIS A 376 -26.94 8.86 -9.64
C HIS A 376 -26.64 8.14 -10.98
N ASN A 377 -27.42 8.46 -12.01
CA ASN A 377 -27.39 7.78 -13.31
C ASN A 377 -26.06 7.94 -14.08
N ASN A 378 -25.65 6.93 -14.85
CA ASN A 378 -24.49 6.95 -15.76
C ASN A 378 -23.16 7.31 -15.08
N ILE A 379 -23.00 6.97 -13.81
CA ILE A 379 -21.68 7.02 -13.17
C ILE A 379 -20.87 5.79 -13.56
N LEU A 380 -19.53 5.95 -13.51
CA LEU A 380 -18.59 4.84 -13.63
C LEU A 380 -17.55 5.01 -12.52
N ILE A 381 -17.87 4.48 -11.35
CA ILE A 381 -16.96 4.50 -10.20
C ILE A 381 -16.28 3.15 -10.04
N ARG A 382 -15.14 3.15 -9.36
CA ARG A 382 -14.30 1.96 -9.22
C ARG A 382 -14.77 1.06 -8.09
N GLU A 383 -15.22 1.64 -6.98
CA GLU A 383 -15.64 0.91 -5.79
C GLU A 383 -16.45 1.83 -4.88
N ALA A 384 -17.42 1.24 -4.17
CA ALA A 384 -18.20 1.92 -3.15
C ALA A 384 -18.38 1.03 -1.93
N THR A 385 -18.04 1.57 -0.76
CA THR A 385 -18.20 0.89 0.52
C THR A 385 -18.92 1.79 1.50
N ALA A 386 -20.02 1.32 2.09
CA ALA A 386 -20.85 2.18 2.95
C ALA A 386 -21.71 1.41 3.94
N TYR A 387 -22.26 2.10 4.92
CA TYR A 387 -23.36 1.55 5.72
C TYR A 387 -24.59 1.21 4.87
N GLN A 388 -24.92 2.07 3.91
CA GLN A 388 -25.99 1.86 2.94
C GLN A 388 -25.56 2.39 1.57
N ILE A 389 -25.95 1.72 0.48
CA ILE A 389 -25.70 2.19 -0.89
C ILE A 389 -27.02 2.26 -1.65
N ALA A 390 -27.27 3.36 -2.35
CA ALA A 390 -28.38 3.50 -3.29
C ALA A 390 -27.85 3.81 -4.69
N LEU A 391 -28.31 3.05 -5.67
CA LEU A 391 -28.03 3.25 -7.10
C LEU A 391 -29.31 3.72 -7.79
N ASP A 392 -29.25 4.85 -8.50
CA ASP A 392 -30.28 5.25 -9.44
C ASP A 392 -30.25 4.38 -10.70
N ASN A 393 -31.25 4.59 -11.56
CA ASN A 393 -31.36 3.89 -12.83
C ASN A 393 -30.09 4.08 -13.69
N ASN A 394 -29.61 3.02 -14.35
CA ASN A 394 -28.41 3.08 -15.20
C ASN A 394 -27.11 3.50 -14.48
N ALA A 395 -27.06 3.49 -13.15
CA ALA A 395 -25.79 3.64 -12.43
C ALA A 395 -24.95 2.36 -12.56
N VAL A 396 -23.64 2.50 -12.82
CA VAL A 396 -22.72 1.36 -12.94
C VAL A 396 -21.57 1.51 -11.96
N ILE A 397 -21.38 0.50 -11.10
CA ILE A 397 -20.15 0.31 -10.33
C ILE A 397 -19.30 -0.69 -11.09
N SER A 398 -18.12 -0.27 -11.56
CA SER A 398 -17.21 -1.12 -12.32
C SER A 398 -15.98 -1.42 -11.48
N TYR A 399 -16.01 -2.55 -10.78
CA TYR A 399 -14.89 -2.99 -9.96
C TYR A 399 -13.64 -3.21 -10.82
N GLU A 400 -12.53 -2.61 -10.42
CA GLU A 400 -11.24 -2.75 -11.10
C GLU A 400 -10.38 -3.77 -10.34
N THR A 401 -9.94 -4.83 -11.02
CA THR A 401 -9.03 -5.83 -10.45
C THR A 401 -7.74 -5.14 -9.98
N GLY A 402 -7.32 -5.41 -8.75
CA GLY A 402 -6.15 -4.77 -8.12
C GLY A 402 -6.47 -3.86 -6.92
N LEU A 403 -7.76 -3.64 -6.63
CA LEU A 403 -8.20 -2.91 -5.42
C LEU A 403 -8.03 -3.70 -4.10
N GLU A 404 -7.74 -4.99 -4.20
CA GLU A 404 -7.49 -5.90 -3.08
C GLU A 404 -6.18 -5.63 -2.33
N ASN A 405 -5.25 -4.85 -2.91
CA ASN A 405 -3.95 -4.50 -2.31
C ASN A 405 -3.63 -3.00 -2.53
N VAL A 406 -4.56 -2.10 -2.19
CA VAL A 406 -4.33 -0.66 -2.38
C VAL A 406 -3.59 -0.08 -1.19
N ASN A 407 -2.44 0.51 -1.51
CA ASN A 407 -1.60 1.19 -0.55
C ASN A 407 -2.02 2.66 -0.43
N PHE A 408 -2.82 2.99 0.58
CA PHE A 408 -3.16 4.38 0.87
C PHE A 408 -2.09 5.03 1.74
N THR A 409 -1.79 6.29 1.45
CA THR A 409 -0.81 7.06 2.21
C THR A 409 -1.34 8.47 2.52
N SER A 410 -0.89 9.04 3.63
CA SER A 410 -1.18 10.44 3.97
C SER A 410 -0.40 11.45 3.10
N GLY A 411 0.45 10.97 2.19
CA GLY A 411 1.12 11.74 1.14
C GLY A 411 2.48 11.13 0.77
N PRO A 412 3.17 11.68 -0.23
CA PRO A 412 4.52 11.24 -0.60
C PRO A 412 5.54 11.39 0.55
N GLY A 413 5.22 12.19 1.57
CA GLY A 413 5.97 12.36 2.82
C GLY A 413 5.42 11.59 4.03
N GLY A 414 4.43 10.69 3.87
CA GLY A 414 3.85 9.90 4.97
C GLY A 414 4.91 9.19 5.81
N SER A 415 4.61 8.87 7.07
CA SER A 415 5.63 8.42 8.03
C SER A 415 6.45 7.27 7.44
N ARG A 416 7.77 7.37 7.42
CA ARG A 416 8.60 6.36 6.72
C ARG A 416 9.23 5.44 7.73
N ARG A 417 9.07 4.12 7.54
CA ARG A 417 9.66 3.11 8.43
C ARG A 417 10.78 2.36 7.72
N ALA A 418 11.90 2.19 8.43
CA ALA A 418 12.94 1.27 8.04
C ALA A 418 12.57 -0.12 8.59
N GLU A 419 12.29 -1.09 7.72
CA GLU A 419 11.92 -2.45 8.17
C GLU A 419 13.11 -3.41 8.18
N ASN A 420 13.93 -3.38 7.15
CA ASN A 420 14.90 -4.44 6.90
C ASN A 420 16.26 -3.85 6.64
N TRP A 421 17.15 -3.94 7.64
CA TRP A 421 18.57 -3.65 7.51
C TRP A 421 19.33 -4.94 7.16
N ARG A 422 20.19 -4.89 6.14
CA ARG A 422 21.09 -6.01 5.82
C ARG A 422 22.41 -5.54 5.23
N GLU A 423 23.47 -6.28 5.54
CA GLU A 423 24.72 -6.25 4.79
C GLU A 423 24.55 -7.10 3.52
N VAL A 424 24.86 -6.52 2.36
CA VAL A 424 24.67 -7.16 1.05
C VAL A 424 25.98 -7.51 0.35
N GLU A 425 27.12 -6.94 0.79
CA GLU A 425 28.48 -7.26 0.30
C GLU A 425 29.55 -6.87 1.33
#